data_AF-A0A0G0MMQ3-F1
#
_entry.id   AF-A0A0G0MMQ3-F1
#
_cell.length_a   1.000
_cell.length_b   1.000
_cell.length_c   1.000
_cell.angle_alpha   90.00
_cell.angle_beta   90.00
_cell.angle_gamma   90.00
#
_symmetry.space_group_name_H-M   'P 1'
#
loop_
_entity.id
_entity.type
_entity.pdbx_description
1 polymer ?
#
loop_
_entity_poly.entity_id
_entity_poly.type
_entity_poly.pdbx_seq_one_letter_code
_entity_poly.pdbx_strand_id
1 'polypeptide(L)' 'MDDLGLMLVKFAFLLVIFMYVVFSLVVLKQSYAMKNVINYAGLSPVINMVAAIHVIIGVLIFVTALLIL' A
#
# COMPACT_ATOMS: atom_id res chain seq x y z
N MET A 1 17.22 20.77 14.16
CA MET A 1 15.82 20.98 13.77
C MET A 1 15.08 21.41 15.00
N ASP A 2 14.45 22.57 14.94
CA ASP A 2 13.44 23.05 15.87
C ASP A 2 12.22 22.12 15.89
N ASP A 3 11.48 22.08 17.01
CA ASP A 3 10.39 21.12 17.24
C ASP A 3 9.31 21.16 16.15
N LEU A 4 9.11 22.34 15.55
CA LEU A 4 8.20 22.55 14.43
C LEU A 4 8.68 21.81 13.15
N GLY A 5 9.98 21.90 12.85
CA GLY A 5 10.59 21.20 11.71
C GLY A 5 10.50 19.68 11.85
N LEU A 6 10.69 19.15 13.06
CA LEU A 6 10.54 17.72 13.32
C LEU A 6 9.08 17.27 13.14
N MET A 7 8.10 18.04 13.65
CA MET A 7 6.67 17.75 13.48
C MET A 7 6.25 17.73 12.00
N LEU A 8 6.73 18.69 11.20
CA LEU A 8 6.43 18.76 9.77
C LEU A 8 6.94 17.54 9.00
N VAL A 9 8.17 17.10 9.29
CA VAL A 9 8.75 15.89 8.66
C VAL A 9 7.94 14.65 9.04
N LYS A 10 7.60 14.50 10.32
CA LYS A 10 6.76 13.40 10.82
C LYS A 10 5.39 13.36 10.13
N PHE A 11 4.74 14.52 9.99
CA PHE A 11 3.44 14.63 9.32
C PHE A 11 3.53 14.32 7.83
N ALA A 12 4.53 14.87 7.12
CA ALA A 12 4.75 14.58 5.70
C ALA A 12 5.02 13.08 5.47
N PHE A 13 5.78 12.45 6.36
CA PHE A 13 6.06 11.01 6.29
C PHE A 13 4.78 10.19 6.48
N LEU A 14 3.96 10.52 7.47
CA LEU A 14 2.63 9.94 7.68
C LEU A 14 1.73 10.06 6.45
N LEU A 15 1.72 11.23 5.81
CA LEU A 15 0.92 11.50 4.61
C LEU A 15 1.36 10.62 3.43
N VAL A 16 2.67 10.52 3.16
CA VAL A 16 3.21 9.68 2.08
C VAL A 16 2.82 8.22 2.27
N ILE A 17 2.89 7.73 3.50
CA ILE A 17 2.56 6.34 3.80
C ILE A 17 1.06 6.09 3.71
N PHE A 18 0.22 7.02 4.18
CA PHE A 18 -1.23 6.94 3.96
C PHE A 18 -1.57 6.86 2.47
N MET A 19 -0.94 7.70 1.64
CA MET A 19 -1.10 7.66 0.18
C MET A 19 -0.67 6.30 -0.40
N TYR A 20 0.41 5.70 0.12
CA TYR A 20 0.86 4.37 -0.28
C TYR A 20 -0.19 3.28 0.04
N VAL A 21 -0.78 3.31 1.24
CA VAL A 21 -1.84 2.36 1.61
C VAL A 21 -3.05 2.49 0.69
N VAL A 22 -3.50 3.73 0.42
CA VAL A 22 -4.59 3.99 -0.53
C VAL A 22 -4.26 3.48 -1.92
N PHE A 23 -3.04 3.70 -2.41
CA PHE A 23 -2.57 3.19 -3.69
C PHE A 23 -2.62 1.65 -3.73
N SER A 24 -2.14 0.96 -2.68
CA SER A 24 -2.22 -0.50 -2.59
C SER A 24 -3.66 -1.04 -2.64
N LEU A 25 -4.61 -0.33 -2.03
CA LEU A 25 -6.04 -0.70 -2.12
C LEU A 25 -6.59 -0.52 -3.53
N VAL A 26 -6.19 0.52 -4.26
CA VAL A 26 -6.56 0.70 -5.67
C VAL A 26 -5.97 -0.41 -6.53
N VAL A 27 -4.70 -0.78 -6.33
CA VAL A 27 -4.05 -1.90 -7.01
C VAL A 27 -4.77 -3.21 -6.72
N LEU A 28 -5.21 -3.42 -5.48
CA LEU A 28 -5.99 -4.60 -5.10
C LEU A 28 -7.33 -4.64 -5.83
N LYS A 29 -8.07 -3.53 -5.84
CA LYS A 29 -9.34 -3.39 -6.58
C LYS A 29 -9.15 -3.66 -8.08
N GLN A 30 -8.11 -3.06 -8.68
CA GLN A 30 -7.79 -3.26 -10.09
C GLN A 30 -7.37 -4.71 -10.37
N SER A 31 -6.61 -5.35 -9.49
CA SER A 31 -6.22 -6.75 -9.59
C SER A 31 -7.43 -7.69 -9.55
N TYR A 32 -8.42 -7.41 -8.71
CA TYR A 32 -9.69 -8.16 -8.71
C TYR A 32 -10.52 -7.93 -9.98
N ALA A 33 -10.59 -6.70 -10.48
CA ALA A 33 -11.28 -6.42 -11.74
C ALA A 33 -10.58 -7.13 -12.91
N MET A 34 -9.25 -7.10 -12.93
CA MET A 34 -8.41 -7.77 -13.91
C MET A 34 -8.57 -9.29 -13.85
N LYS A 35 -8.71 -9.87 -12.65
CA LYS A 35 -9.02 -11.30 -12.47
C LYS A 35 -10.33 -11.71 -13.14
N ASN A 36 -11.36 -10.86 -13.10
CA ASN A 36 -12.64 -11.15 -13.77
C ASN A 36 -12.54 -11.01 -15.30
N VAL A 37 -11.67 -10.14 -15.81
CA VAL A 37 -11.46 -9.94 -17.25
C VAL A 37 -10.54 -11.02 -17.84
N ILE A 38 -9.44 -11.36 -17.16
CA ILE A 38 -8.42 -12.32 -17.61
C ILE A 38 -8.74 -13.74 -17.11
N ASN A 39 -10.00 -14.18 -17.18
CA ASN A 39 -10.34 -15.59 -16.92
C ASN A 39 -9.81 -16.56 -18.01
N TYR A 40 -8.76 -16.15 -18.73
CA TYR A 40 -8.03 -16.95 -19.71
C TYR A 40 -6.67 -17.34 -19.11
N ALA A 41 -6.38 -18.64 -19.11
CA ALA A 41 -5.05 -19.24 -18.96
C ALA A 41 -4.40 -19.25 -17.55
N GLY A 42 -5.15 -19.42 -16.46
CA GLY A 42 -4.55 -19.83 -15.18
C GLY A 42 -3.64 -18.82 -14.48
N LEU A 43 -3.58 -17.56 -14.95
CA LEU A 43 -2.81 -16.46 -14.34
C LEU A 43 -3.55 -15.77 -13.17
N SER A 44 -4.84 -16.08 -12.99
CA SER A 44 -5.73 -15.59 -11.93
C SER A 44 -5.16 -15.75 -10.49
N PRO A 45 -4.48 -16.85 -10.12
CA PRO A 45 -3.84 -16.99 -8.81
C PRO A 45 -2.64 -16.05 -8.61
N VAL A 46 -1.85 -15.82 -9.66
CA VAL A 46 -0.63 -14.98 -9.61
C VAL A 46 -0.99 -13.53 -9.39
N ILE A 47 -1.99 -13.01 -10.11
CA ILE A 47 -2.48 -11.63 -9.97
C ILE A 47 -2.99 -11.39 -8.54
N ASN A 48 -3.75 -12.33 -7.98
CA ASN A 48 -4.23 -12.25 -6.60
C ASN A 48 -3.08 -12.27 -5.58
N MET A 49 -2.07 -13.12 -5.80
CA MET A 49 -0.92 -13.23 -4.90
C MET A 49 -0.08 -11.94 -4.90
N VAL A 50 0.22 -11.38 -6.08
CA VAL A 50 1.02 -10.14 -6.20
C VAL A 50 0.28 -8.95 -5.57
N ALA A 51 -1.04 -8.86 -5.77
CA ALA A 51 -1.86 -7.82 -5.17
C ALA A 51 -1.92 -7.93 -3.63
N ALA A 52 -2.10 -9.14 -3.11
CA ALA A 52 -2.10 -9.39 -1.67
C ALA A 52 -0.75 -9.04 -1.03
N ILE A 53 0.37 -9.39 -1.68
CA ILE A 53 1.72 -9.03 -1.21
C ILE A 53 1.89 -7.51 -1.17
N HIS A 54 1.46 -6.77 -2.20
CA HIS A 54 1.54 -5.31 -2.20
C HIS A 54 0.76 -4.66 -1.05
N VAL A 55 -0.42 -5.21 -0.73
CA VAL A 55 -1.24 -4.76 0.40
C VAL A 55 -0.56 -5.06 1.73
N ILE A 56 -0.06 -6.29 1.92
CA ILE A 56 0.63 -6.69 3.17
C ILE A 56 1.86 -5.81 3.41
N ILE A 57 2.69 -5.60 2.38
CA ILE A 57 3.88 -4.73 2.48
C ILE A 57 3.47 -3.30 2.83
N GLY A 58 2.41 -2.76 2.22
CA GLY A 58 1.93 -1.41 2.54
C GLY A 58 1.43 -1.25 3.96
N VAL A 59 0.69 -2.24 4.47
CA VAL A 59 0.23 -2.25 5.86
C VAL A 59 1.43 -2.35 6.82
N LEU A 60 2.40 -3.22 6.54
CA LEU A 60 3.59 -3.38 7.39
C LEU A 60 4.44 -2.10 7.45
N ILE A 61 4.66 -1.43 6.31
CA ILE A 61 5.36 -0.15 6.26
C ILE A 61 4.60 0.91 7.06
N PHE A 62 3.27 0.95 6.94
CA PHE A 62 2.44 1.90 7.69
C PHE A 62 2.49 1.68 9.20
N VAL A 63 2.32 0.44 9.65
CA VAL A 63 2.42 0.11 11.08
C VAL A 63 3.82 0.40 11.62
N THR A 64 4.87 0.03 10.87
CA THR A 64 6.26 0.29 11.28
C THR A 64 6.53 1.79 11.42
N ALA A 65 6.04 2.61 10.48
CA ALA A 65 6.19 4.05 10.57
C ALA A 65 5.46 4.66 11.77
N LEU A 66 4.24 4.18 12.08
CA LEU A 66 3.51 4.59 13.28
C LEU A 66 4.26 4.25 14.58
N LEU A 67 4.99 3.12 14.62
CA LEU A 67 5.76 2.72 15.79
C LEU A 67 7.06 3.52 15.97
N ILE A 68 7.63 4.03 14.87
CA ILE A 68 8.86 4.84 14.88
C ILE A 68 8.56 6.31 15.23
N LEU A 69 7.35 6.78 14.92
CA LEU A 69 6.89 8.15 15.11
C LEU A 69 6.60 8.49 16.58
#